data_AF-A0A101V3Z3-F1
#
_entry.id   AF-A0A101V3Z3-F1
#
_cell.length_a   1.000
_cell.length_b   1.000
_cell.length_c   1.000
_cell.angle_alpha   90.00
_cell.angle_beta   90.00
_cell.angle_gamma   90.00
#
_symmetry.space_group_name_H-M   'P 1'
#
loop_
_entity.id
_entity.type
_entity.pdbx_description
1 polymer ?
#
loop_
_entity_poly.entity_id
_entity_poly.type
_entity_poly.pdbx_seq_one_letter_code
_entity_poly.pdbx_strand_id
1 'polypeptide(L)'
;MTIERFPAIVLLVSCTGRGTHARTRTDKHGFPRLKLPRIKRFFGYATGDLVTAAVLTGKNAGTHTGRVAVRSNGRFNIRTAHGLVQGVHRRHFRLLQRADGYGYARRAEESAAE
;
A
#
# COMPACT_ATOMS: atom_id res chain seq x y z
N MET A 1 13.15 43.60 -13.72
CA MET A 1 12.45 42.53 -14.47
C MET A 1 12.39 41.32 -13.58
N THR A 2 11.21 40.96 -13.09
CA THR A 2 11.03 39.82 -12.17
C THR A 2 10.76 38.58 -13.01
N ILE A 3 11.57 37.54 -12.85
CA ILE A 3 11.34 36.25 -13.50
C ILE A 3 10.58 35.38 -12.51
N GLU A 4 9.31 35.10 -12.79
CA GLU A 4 8.54 34.09 -12.06
C GLU A 4 8.71 32.73 -12.74
N ARG A 5 8.94 31.68 -11.94
CA ARG A 5 9.04 30.29 -12.41
C ARG A 5 8.13 29.41 -11.58
N PHE A 6 7.28 28.67 -12.28
CA PHE A 6 6.34 27.73 -11.67
C PHE A 6 6.78 26.28 -11.93
N PRO A 7 6.69 25.38 -10.93
CA PRO A 7 7.07 23.98 -11.07
C PRO A 7 6.03 23.15 -11.84
N ALA A 8 6.34 22.77 -13.10
CA ALA A 8 5.46 21.94 -13.93
C ALA A 8 4.87 20.67 -13.28
N ILE A 9 5.53 20.12 -12.25
CA ILE A 9 5.07 18.94 -11.50
C ILE A 9 5.10 19.24 -10.01
N VAL A 10 3.98 18.97 -9.33
CA VAL A 10 3.84 19.04 -7.87
C VAL A 10 3.83 17.63 -7.28
N LEU A 11 4.68 17.42 -6.26
CA LEU A 11 4.66 16.20 -5.45
C LEU A 11 3.57 16.31 -4.37
N LEU A 12 2.61 15.41 -4.41
CA LEU A 12 1.57 15.27 -3.41
C LEU A 12 2.00 14.24 -2.38
N VAL A 13 2.11 14.65 -1.12
CA VAL A 13 2.44 13.77 0.01
C VAL A 13 1.24 13.69 0.95
N SER A 14 0.76 12.49 1.21
CA SER A 14 -0.37 12.23 2.11
C SER A 14 0.06 11.39 3.31
N CYS A 15 -0.38 11.77 4.51
CA CYS A 15 -0.16 10.97 5.73
C CYS A 15 -1.11 9.77 5.73
N THR A 16 -0.57 8.55 5.70
CA THR A 16 -1.35 7.29 5.67
C THR A 16 -1.27 6.48 6.96
N GLY A 17 -0.40 6.88 7.89
CA GLY A 17 -0.22 6.21 9.19
C GLY A 17 0.56 4.90 9.11
N ARG A 18 0.84 4.29 10.26
CA ARG A 18 1.69 3.09 10.40
C ARG A 18 0.98 1.85 10.96
N GLY A 19 -0.36 1.84 10.87
CA GLY A 19 -1.20 0.80 11.46
C GLY A 19 -1.35 0.93 12.97
N THR A 20 -1.97 -0.07 13.60
CA THR A 20 -2.29 -0.07 15.04
C THR A 20 -1.15 -0.73 15.84
N HIS A 21 -0.78 -0.13 16.97
CA HIS A 21 0.20 -0.72 17.90
C HIS A 21 -0.39 -1.86 18.76
N ALA A 22 -1.72 -1.93 18.87
CA ALA A 22 -2.41 -3.01 19.58
C ALA A 22 -2.22 -4.36 18.88
N ARG A 23 -1.67 -5.33 19.62
CA ARG A 23 -1.34 -6.66 19.13
C ARG A 23 -2.38 -7.72 19.46
N THR A 24 -3.30 -7.41 20.35
CA THR A 24 -4.41 -8.27 20.71
C THR A 24 -5.68 -7.55 20.32
N ARG A 25 -6.51 -8.19 19.48
CA ARG A 25 -7.87 -7.69 19.26
C ARG A 25 -8.80 -8.31 20.28
N THR A 26 -9.61 -7.47 20.90
CA THR A 26 -10.67 -7.88 21.82
C THR A 26 -11.96 -8.18 21.06
N ASP A 27 -12.87 -8.91 21.68
CA ASP A 27 -14.25 -9.00 21.24
C ASP A 27 -15.04 -7.75 21.66
N LYS A 28 -16.37 -7.78 21.44
CA LYS A 28 -17.28 -6.68 21.82
C LYS A 28 -17.39 -6.46 23.34
N HIS A 29 -16.92 -7.42 24.15
CA HIS A 29 -16.98 -7.41 25.61
C HIS A 29 -15.60 -7.15 26.25
N GLY A 30 -14.55 -6.95 25.46
CA GLY A 30 -13.20 -6.69 25.94
C GLY A 30 -12.33 -7.95 26.12
N PHE A 31 -12.83 -9.15 25.84
CA PHE A 31 -12.05 -10.38 25.97
C PHE A 31 -11.08 -10.57 24.80
N PRO A 32 -9.81 -10.97 25.05
CA PRO A 32 -8.84 -11.26 24.01
C PRO A 32 -9.31 -12.34 23.02
N ARG A 33 -9.32 -12.03 21.72
CA ARG A 33 -9.77 -12.96 20.66
C ARG A 33 -8.69 -13.34 19.66
N LEU A 34 -7.91 -12.36 19.20
CA LEU A 34 -6.90 -12.58 18.14
C LEU A 34 -5.56 -12.02 18.57
N LYS A 35 -4.53 -12.88 18.54
CA LYS A 35 -3.14 -12.50 18.79
C LYS A 35 -2.41 -12.28 17.46
N LEU A 36 -2.01 -11.04 17.21
CA LEU A 36 -1.23 -10.68 16.04
C LEU A 36 0.23 -11.17 16.18
N PRO A 37 0.84 -11.66 15.08
CA PRO A 37 2.23 -12.11 15.08
C PRO A 37 3.20 -11.04 15.63
N ARG A 38 4.31 -11.45 16.26
CA ARG A 38 5.36 -10.50 16.69
C ARG A 38 6.21 -10.01 15.51
N ILE A 39 6.19 -10.76 14.41
CA ILE A 39 7.00 -10.49 13.22
C ILE A 39 6.26 -9.48 12.34
N LYS A 40 6.92 -8.35 12.04
CA LYS A 40 6.35 -7.26 11.23
C LYS A 40 6.37 -7.56 9.73
N ARG A 41 7.36 -8.33 9.26
CA ARG A 41 7.59 -8.62 7.84
C ARG A 41 7.51 -10.12 7.57
N PHE A 42 6.76 -10.51 6.55
CA PHE A 42 6.76 -11.89 6.04
C PHE A 42 7.30 -11.88 4.62
N PHE A 43 8.25 -12.77 4.34
CA PHE A 43 8.88 -12.90 3.02
C PHE A 43 9.44 -11.58 2.45
N GLY A 44 9.94 -10.70 3.32
CA GLY A 44 10.48 -9.39 2.94
C GLY A 44 9.46 -8.24 2.83
N TYR A 45 8.16 -8.55 2.90
CA TYR A 45 7.07 -7.57 2.77
C TYR A 45 6.41 -7.25 4.11
N ALA A 46 5.97 -6.01 4.28
CA ALA A 46 5.11 -5.56 5.38
C ALA A 46 3.74 -5.11 4.86
N THR A 47 2.71 -5.25 5.69
CA THR A 47 1.40 -4.65 5.40
C THR A 47 1.54 -3.13 5.26
N GLY A 48 1.00 -2.58 4.17
CA GLY A 48 1.10 -1.16 3.82
C GLY A 48 2.18 -0.84 2.80
N ASP A 49 3.08 -1.78 2.46
CA ASP A 49 4.06 -1.59 1.39
C ASP A 49 3.32 -1.36 0.06
N LEU A 50 3.82 -0.43 -0.76
CA LEU A 50 3.36 -0.24 -2.13
C LEU A 50 4.08 -1.25 -3.01
N VAL A 51 3.30 -2.03 -3.74
CA VAL A 51 3.80 -3.12 -4.58
C VAL A 51 3.10 -3.12 -5.92
N THR A 52 3.75 -3.73 -6.90
CA THR A 52 3.11 -4.17 -8.14
C THR A 52 3.13 -5.68 -8.18
N ALA A 53 1.98 -6.29 -8.47
CA ALA A 53 1.88 -7.71 -8.73
C ALA A 53 1.56 -7.96 -10.19
N ALA A 54 2.44 -8.71 -10.88
CA ALA A 54 2.22 -9.15 -12.25
C ALA A 54 1.80 -10.63 -12.23
N VAL A 55 0.53 -10.89 -12.49
CA VAL A 55 -0.04 -12.24 -12.53
C VAL A 55 -0.30 -12.60 -13.98
N LEU A 56 0.40 -13.63 -14.47
CA LEU A 56 0.34 -14.03 -15.88
C LEU A 56 -0.92 -14.82 -16.24
N THR A 57 -1.49 -15.57 -15.29
CA THR A 57 -2.60 -16.51 -15.55
C THR A 57 -3.57 -16.60 -14.38
N GLY A 58 -4.80 -17.05 -14.67
CA GLY A 58 -5.84 -17.33 -13.68
C GLY A 58 -6.77 -16.14 -13.37
N LYS A 59 -7.60 -16.29 -12.33
CA LYS A 59 -8.67 -15.33 -11.96
C LYS A 59 -8.18 -13.89 -11.74
N ASN A 60 -6.95 -13.73 -11.26
CA ASN A 60 -6.36 -12.43 -10.95
C ASN A 60 -5.34 -11.99 -12.02
N ALA A 61 -5.42 -12.52 -13.25
CA ALA A 61 -4.50 -12.15 -14.33
C ALA A 61 -4.47 -10.64 -14.56
N GLY A 62 -3.29 -10.13 -14.91
CA GLY A 62 -3.03 -8.71 -15.09
C GLY A 62 -2.04 -8.13 -14.08
N THR A 63 -1.80 -6.82 -14.23
CA THR A 63 -0.87 -6.05 -13.40
C THR A 63 -1.65 -5.23 -12.39
N HIS A 64 -1.38 -5.47 -11.10
CA HIS A 64 -2.07 -4.83 -9.99
C HIS A 64 -1.09 -4.03 -9.17
N THR A 65 -1.23 -2.70 -9.19
CA THR A 65 -0.41 -1.80 -8.36
C THR A 65 -1.25 -1.26 -7.21
N GLY A 66 -0.72 -1.35 -5.99
CA GLY A 66 -1.45 -0.93 -4.81
C GLY A 66 -0.75 -1.29 -3.50
N ARG A 67 -1.41 -1.00 -2.38
CA ARG A 67 -0.88 -1.34 -1.06
C ARG A 67 -1.19 -2.79 -0.70
N VAL A 68 -0.19 -3.50 -0.21
CA VAL A 68 -0.31 -4.92 0.13
C VAL A 68 -0.77 -5.14 1.57
N ALA A 69 -1.62 -6.14 1.76
CA ALA A 69 -1.87 -6.76 3.06
C ALA A 69 -1.22 -8.14 3.09
N VAL A 70 -0.19 -8.26 3.93
CA VAL A 70 0.68 -9.44 4.02
C VAL A 70 0.10 -10.44 4.99
N ARG A 71 0.16 -11.72 4.63
CA ARG A 71 -0.25 -12.86 5.47
C ARG A 71 0.90 -13.83 5.65
N SER A 72 0.95 -14.51 6.78
CA SER A 72 2.01 -15.49 7.10
C SER A 72 2.06 -16.68 6.14
N ASN A 73 0.94 -17.01 5.51
CA ASN A 73 0.83 -18.11 4.54
C ASN A 73 1.48 -17.80 3.16
N GLY A 74 2.02 -16.61 2.95
CA GLY A 74 2.67 -16.24 1.68
C GLY A 74 1.71 -15.92 0.52
N ARG A 75 0.40 -15.80 0.80
CA ARG A 75 -0.60 -15.28 -0.14
C ARG A 75 -1.07 -13.92 0.34
N PHE A 76 -0.91 -12.90 -0.48
CA PHE A 76 -1.16 -11.52 -0.11
C PHE A 76 -2.39 -10.97 -0.81
N ASN A 77 -2.96 -9.93 -0.22
CA ASN A 77 -4.04 -9.15 -0.82
C ASN A 77 -3.50 -7.79 -1.24
N ILE A 78 -4.05 -7.21 -2.30
CA ILE A 78 -3.64 -5.91 -2.85
C ILE A 78 -4.87 -5.03 -2.91
N ARG A 79 -4.78 -3.85 -2.32
CA ARG A 79 -5.79 -2.80 -2.49
C ARG A 79 -5.33 -1.90 -3.64
N THR A 80 -5.96 -2.06 -4.80
CA THR A 80 -5.78 -1.22 -5.98
C THR A 80 -6.83 -0.10 -5.98
N ALA A 81 -6.73 0.83 -6.94
CA ALA A 81 -7.77 1.84 -7.15
C ALA A 81 -9.11 1.22 -7.56
N HIS A 82 -9.09 0.09 -8.25
CA HIS A 82 -10.29 -0.59 -8.77
C HIS A 82 -10.92 -1.57 -7.78
N GLY A 83 -10.21 -1.95 -6.70
CA GLY A 83 -10.75 -2.84 -5.70
C GLY A 83 -9.71 -3.65 -4.93
N LEU A 84 -10.20 -4.68 -4.23
CA LEU A 84 -9.36 -5.57 -3.43
C LEU A 84 -9.11 -6.88 -4.19
N VAL A 85 -7.88 -7.09 -4.61
CA VAL A 85 -7.43 -8.36 -5.21
C VAL A 85 -6.90 -9.25 -4.10
N GLN A 86 -7.46 -10.46 -3.95
CA GLN A 86 -7.16 -11.34 -2.83
C GLN A 86 -6.37 -12.58 -3.25
N GLY A 87 -5.51 -13.05 -2.35
CA GLY A 87 -4.91 -14.38 -2.43
C GLY A 87 -3.85 -14.57 -3.52
N VAL A 88 -3.12 -13.52 -3.90
CA VAL A 88 -2.03 -13.60 -4.88
C VAL A 88 -0.76 -14.15 -4.22
N HIS A 89 -0.07 -15.09 -4.86
CA HIS A 89 1.16 -15.67 -4.30
C HIS A 89 2.31 -14.65 -4.32
N ARG A 90 3.11 -14.60 -3.24
CA ARG A 90 4.21 -13.64 -3.04
C ARG A 90 5.21 -13.53 -4.20
N ARG A 91 5.39 -14.58 -5.00
CA ARG A 91 6.33 -14.61 -6.14
C ARG A 91 6.00 -13.61 -7.24
N HIS A 92 4.73 -13.21 -7.33
CA HIS A 92 4.25 -12.29 -8.36
C HIS A 92 4.46 -10.83 -7.96
N PHE A 93 4.91 -10.57 -6.73
CA PHE A 93 5.05 -9.23 -6.19
C PHE A 93 6.44 -8.65 -6.40
N ARG A 94 6.46 -7.34 -6.63
CA ARG A 94 7.65 -6.50 -6.61
C ARG A 94 7.39 -5.29 -5.72
N LEU A 95 8.31 -5.01 -4.81
CA LEU A 95 8.26 -3.84 -3.93
C LEU A 95 8.55 -2.56 -4.72
N LEU A 96 7.69 -1.55 -4.57
CA LEU A 96 7.89 -0.20 -5.10
C LEU A 96 8.30 0.79 -4.01
N GLN A 97 7.59 0.77 -2.87
CA GLN A 97 7.83 1.67 -1.74
C GLN A 97 7.53 0.93 -0.45
N ARG A 98 8.36 1.15 0.58
CA ARG A 98 8.10 0.62 1.93
C ARG A 98 7.00 1.42 2.63
N ALA A 99 6.33 0.78 3.59
CA ALA A 99 5.38 1.41 4.51
C ALA A 99 6.09 2.39 5.46
N ASP A 100 6.47 3.56 4.96
CA ASP A 100 7.05 4.68 5.71
C ASP A 100 5.99 5.53 6.42
N GLY A 101 4.73 5.37 6.06
CA GLY A 101 3.58 6.09 6.60
C GLY A 101 3.09 7.21 5.70
N TYR A 102 3.68 7.38 4.52
CA TYR A 102 3.29 8.39 3.54
C TYR A 102 2.83 7.75 2.23
N GLY A 103 1.94 8.45 1.52
CA GLY A 103 1.58 8.17 0.14
C GLY A 103 2.11 9.27 -0.75
N TYR A 104 2.88 8.90 -1.78
CA TYR A 104 3.41 9.84 -2.76
C TYR A 104 2.61 9.72 -4.06
N ALA A 105 2.18 10.87 -4.58
CA ALA A 105 1.61 11.01 -5.91
C ALA A 105 2.20 12.24 -6.59
N ARG A 106 2.06 12.34 -7.90
CA ARG A 106 2.48 13.52 -8.67
C ARG A 106 1.26 14.05 -9.41
N ARG A 107 1.13 15.38 -9.47
CA ARG A 107 0.19 16.06 -10.35
C ARG A 107 0.93 17.07 -11.22
N ALA A 108 0.42 17.34 -12.41
CA ALA A 108 0.82 18.52 -13.16
C ALA A 108 0.35 19.76 -12.41
N GLU A 109 1.13 20.83 -12.47
CA GLU A 109 0.67 22.14 -12.02
C GLU A 109 -0.32 22.69 -13.05
N GLU A 110 -1.55 22.96 -12.61
CA GLU A 110 -2.50 23.70 -13.42
C GLU A 110 -1.99 25.14 -13.49
N SER A 111 -1.54 25.56 -14.67
CA SER A 111 -1.32 26.97 -14.97
C SER A 111 -2.62 27.70 -14.67
N ALA A 112 -2.56 28.76 -13.85
CA ALA A 112 -3.70 29.65 -13.66
C ALA A 112 -4.22 30.04 -15.05
N ALA A 113 -5.39 29.49 -15.42
CA ALA A 113 -6.14 30.01 -16.54
C ALA A 113 -6.58 31.41 -16.11
N GLU A 114 -6.17 32.37 -16.94
CA GLU A 114 -6.38 33.81 -16.84
C GLU A 114 -7.83 34.19 -16.47
#